data_AF-H0EPU0-F1
#
_entry.id   AF-H0EPU0-F1
#
_cell.length_a   1.000
_cell.length_b   1.000
_cell.length_c   1.000
_cell.angle_alpha   90.00
_cell.angle_beta   90.00
_cell.angle_gamma   90.00
#
_symmetry.space_group_name_H-M   'P 1'
#
loop_
_entity.id
_entity.type
_entity.pdbx_description
1 polymer ?
#
loop_
_entity_poly.entity_id
_entity_poly.type
_entity_poly.pdbx_seq_one_letter_code
_entity_poly.pdbx_strand_id
1 'polypeptide(L)'
;MKFYQGAFGTSKQTARKPVPTSHSEPTRKDVQGMLLAMEPQLIKARNDYATAEDQVKTHAWKYGAQKEKAAAKANKEKCATVLDNTVKTHARLVELLSTPGRLKG
;
A
#
# COMPACT_ATOMS: atom_id res chain seq x y z
N MET A 1 -22.70 19.49 63.20
CA MET A 1 -22.62 18.10 62.71
C MET A 1 -23.93 17.76 62.01
N LYS A 2 -23.93 17.58 60.69
CA LYS A 2 -25.06 17.01 59.93
C LYS A 2 -24.49 16.23 58.74
N PHE A 3 -25.05 15.03 58.56
CA PHE A 3 -24.54 13.90 57.79
C PHE A 3 -24.71 14.08 56.29
N TYR A 4 -23.80 13.47 55.52
CA TYR A 4 -23.91 13.24 54.08
C TYR A 4 -24.94 12.14 53.79
N GLN A 5 -25.85 12.37 52.86
CA GLN A 5 -26.48 11.29 52.08
C GLN A 5 -26.96 11.79 50.70
N GLY A 6 -26.33 11.22 49.67
CA GLY A 6 -26.80 10.97 48.30
C GLY A 6 -27.66 11.99 47.56
N ALA A 7 -27.10 12.58 46.50
CA ALA A 7 -27.88 13.00 45.33
C ALA A 7 -27.20 12.46 44.05
N PHE A 8 -27.97 11.64 43.35
CA PHE A 8 -27.70 11.07 42.05
C PHE A 8 -27.52 12.16 40.97
N GLY A 9 -26.52 11.97 40.12
CA GLY A 9 -26.62 12.16 38.67
C GLY A 9 -26.97 13.55 38.14
N THR A 10 -25.93 14.32 37.78
CA THR A 10 -25.89 14.88 36.43
C THR A 10 -24.51 14.61 35.85
N SER A 11 -24.45 13.52 35.08
CA SER A 11 -23.34 13.21 34.17
C SER A 11 -22.97 14.48 33.43
N LYS A 12 -21.75 14.98 33.66
CA LYS A 12 -21.17 16.01 32.80
C LYS A 12 -21.10 15.37 31.43
N GLN A 13 -22.05 15.72 30.58
CA GLN A 13 -22.01 15.42 29.15
C GLN A 13 -20.79 16.17 28.61
N THR A 14 -19.61 15.53 28.73
CA THR A 14 -18.43 15.90 27.98
C THR A 14 -18.84 15.73 26.54
N ALA A 15 -19.17 16.87 25.91
CA ALA A 15 -19.33 16.96 24.47
C ALA A 15 -18.10 16.32 23.85
N ARG A 16 -18.24 15.07 23.40
CA ARG A 16 -17.23 14.43 22.57
C ARG A 16 -17.16 15.31 21.34
N LYS A 17 -16.12 16.14 21.25
CA LYS A 17 -15.78 16.85 20.01
C LYS A 17 -15.89 15.81 18.90
N PRO A 18 -16.65 16.06 17.82
CA PRO A 18 -16.60 15.17 16.67
C PRO A 18 -15.13 15.11 16.27
N VAL A 19 -14.52 13.92 16.38
CA VAL A 19 -13.20 13.68 15.83
C VAL A 19 -13.34 14.02 14.35
N PRO A 20 -12.61 15.02 13.82
CA PRO A 20 -12.66 15.26 12.39
C PRO A 20 -11.99 14.05 11.75
N THR A 21 -12.77 13.05 11.37
CA THR A 21 -12.33 12.01 10.44
C THR A 21 -12.27 12.66 9.07
N SER A 22 -11.32 13.57 8.88
CA SER A 22 -11.00 14.15 7.59
C SER A 22 -10.36 13.04 6.75
N HIS A 23 -11.18 12.15 6.23
CA HIS A 23 -10.84 11.36 5.06
C HIS A 23 -10.92 12.33 3.89
N SER A 24 -9.95 13.23 3.81
CA SER A 24 -9.86 14.20 2.73
C SER A 24 -9.75 13.41 1.44
N GLU A 25 -10.68 13.65 0.52
CA GLU A 25 -10.58 13.10 -0.82
C GLU A 25 -9.22 13.51 -1.40
N PRO A 26 -8.47 12.57 -2.01
CA PRO A 26 -7.15 12.87 -2.53
C PRO A 26 -7.25 14.00 -3.57
N THR A 27 -6.42 15.01 -3.41
CA THR A 27 -6.32 16.11 -4.37
C THR A 27 -5.45 15.69 -5.55
N ARG A 28 -5.50 16.48 -6.63
CA ARG A 28 -4.64 16.27 -7.78
C ARG A 28 -3.15 16.30 -7.42
N LYS A 29 -2.75 17.17 -6.48
CA LYS A 29 -1.38 17.25 -5.97
C LYS A 29 -0.98 16.01 -5.17
N ASP A 30 -1.89 15.47 -4.36
CA ASP A 30 -1.63 14.26 -3.58
C ASP A 30 -1.38 13.06 -4.52
N VAL A 31 -2.20 12.90 -5.56
CA VAL A 31 -2.04 11.81 -6.53
C VAL A 31 -0.77 11.96 -7.36
N GLN A 32 -0.38 13.19 -7.74
CA GLN A 32 0.92 13.45 -8.37
C GLN A 32 2.10 13.09 -7.46
N GLY A 33 2.03 13.47 -6.18
CA GLY A 33 3.04 13.09 -5.19
C GLY A 33 3.15 11.57 -5.01
N MET A 34 2.01 10.87 -4.99
CA MET A 34 1.97 9.40 -4.92
C MET A 34 2.61 8.73 -6.15
N LEU A 35 2.38 9.26 -7.35
CA LEU A 35 3.04 8.75 -8.56
C LEU A 35 4.56 8.90 -8.50
N LEU A 36 5.04 10.10 -8.13
CA LEU A 36 6.48 10.37 -8.00
C LEU A 36 7.13 9.46 -6.95
N ALA A 37 6.43 9.18 -5.85
CA ALA A 37 6.90 8.25 -4.81
C ALA A 37 6.88 6.78 -5.26
N MET A 38 6.07 6.43 -6.27
CA MET A 38 5.95 5.07 -6.80
C MET A 38 7.01 4.72 -7.84
N GLU A 39 7.55 5.70 -8.57
CA GLU A 39 8.64 5.47 -9.55
C GLU A 39 9.81 4.64 -8.99
N PRO A 40 10.39 4.93 -7.81
CA PRO A 40 11.45 4.08 -7.25
C PRO A 40 10.96 2.68 -6.88
N GLN A 41 9.69 2.52 -6.50
CA GLN A 41 9.09 1.23 -6.18
C GLN A 41 8.91 0.36 -7.44
N LEU A 42 8.51 0.97 -8.56
CA LEU A 42 8.44 0.33 -9.87
C LEU A 42 9.80 -0.15 -10.34
N ILE A 43 10.81 0.72 -10.26
CA ILE A 43 12.19 0.37 -10.63
C ILE A 43 12.68 -0.79 -9.77
N LYS A 44 12.47 -0.73 -8.45
CA LYS A 44 12.85 -1.79 -7.53
C LYS A 44 12.14 -3.11 -7.86
N ALA A 45 10.82 -3.11 -8.04
CA ALA A 45 10.05 -4.30 -8.34
C ALA A 45 10.48 -4.95 -9.68
N ARG A 46 10.81 -4.12 -10.68
CA ARG A 46 11.35 -4.59 -11.96
C ARG A 46 12.72 -5.24 -11.78
N ASN A 47 13.62 -4.62 -11.02
CA ASN A 47 14.95 -5.17 -10.74
C ASN A 47 14.85 -6.48 -9.95
N ASP A 48 14.03 -6.53 -8.91
CA ASP A 48 13.80 -7.73 -8.10
C ASP A 48 13.27 -8.90 -8.98
N TYR A 49 12.33 -8.61 -9.89
CA TYR A 49 11.84 -9.60 -10.84
C TYR A 49 12.92 -10.08 -11.82
N ALA A 50 13.73 -9.16 -12.37
CA ALA A 50 14.83 -9.50 -13.26
C ALA A 50 15.88 -10.38 -12.56
N THR A 51 16.24 -10.04 -11.32
CA THR A 51 17.15 -10.84 -10.49
C THR A 51 16.56 -12.23 -10.19
N ALA A 52 15.28 -12.32 -9.84
CA ALA A 52 14.64 -13.61 -9.61
C ALA A 52 14.57 -14.47 -10.88
N GLU A 53 14.36 -13.86 -12.05
CA GLU A 53 14.43 -14.58 -13.32
C GLU A 53 15.83 -15.10 -13.63
N ASP A 54 16.86 -14.29 -13.39
CA ASP A 54 18.26 -14.69 -13.58
C ASP A 54 18.66 -15.84 -12.65
N GLN A 55 18.19 -15.81 -11.40
CA GLN A 55 18.36 -16.92 -10.45
C GLN A 55 17.70 -18.21 -10.97
N VAL A 56 16.48 -18.15 -11.49
CA VAL A 56 15.83 -19.33 -12.09
C VAL A 56 16.66 -19.89 -13.26
N LYS A 57 17.18 -19.02 -14.14
CA LYS A 57 18.02 -19.44 -15.28
C LYS A 57 19.34 -20.07 -14.81
N THR A 58 20.00 -19.44 -13.85
CA THR A 58 21.28 -19.92 -13.28
C THR A 58 21.11 -21.25 -12.55
N HIS A 59 20.09 -21.39 -11.71
CA HIS A 59 19.81 -22.65 -11.02
C HIS A 59 19.29 -23.74 -11.96
N ALA A 60 18.60 -23.37 -13.05
CA ALA A 60 18.23 -24.33 -14.10
C ALA A 60 19.46 -25.00 -14.73
N TRP A 61 20.54 -24.23 -14.90
CA TRP A 61 21.78 -24.66 -15.54
C TRP A 61 22.79 -25.33 -14.59
N LYS A 62 22.92 -24.84 -13.35
CA LYS A 62 23.94 -25.32 -12.39
C LYS A 62 23.51 -26.53 -11.54
N TYR A 63 22.25 -26.61 -11.14
CA TYR A 63 21.80 -27.61 -10.17
C TYR A 63 20.58 -28.34 -10.73
N GLY A 64 20.77 -29.58 -11.19
CA GLY A 64 19.66 -30.49 -11.52
C GLY A 64 18.71 -30.79 -10.34
N ALA A 65 18.90 -30.16 -9.17
CA ALA A 65 18.12 -30.33 -7.96
C ALA A 65 16.75 -29.65 -8.07
N GLN A 66 15.68 -30.46 -8.16
CA GLN A 66 14.29 -30.00 -8.23
C GLN A 66 13.90 -28.99 -7.13
N LYS A 67 14.43 -29.12 -5.90
CA LYS A 67 14.03 -28.29 -4.76
C LYS A 67 14.52 -26.84 -4.87
N GLU A 68 15.75 -26.63 -5.34
CA GLU A 68 16.29 -25.27 -5.55
C GLU A 68 15.62 -24.58 -6.74
N LYS A 69 15.27 -25.33 -7.79
CA LYS A 69 14.47 -24.83 -8.92
C LYS A 69 13.07 -24.40 -8.47
N ALA A 70 12.43 -25.16 -7.58
CA ALA A 70 11.10 -24.83 -7.05
C ALA A 70 11.13 -23.55 -6.19
N ALA A 71 12.14 -23.38 -5.34
CA ALA A 71 12.30 -22.18 -4.52
C ALA A 71 12.56 -20.92 -5.38
N ALA A 72 13.45 -21.02 -6.38
CA ALA A 72 13.72 -19.91 -7.31
C ALA A 72 12.46 -19.54 -8.13
N LYS A 73 11.69 -20.54 -8.58
CA LYS A 73 10.42 -20.31 -9.30
C LYS A 73 9.37 -19.63 -8.41
N ALA A 74 9.21 -20.10 -7.17
CA ALA A 74 8.30 -19.48 -6.21
C ALA A 74 8.71 -18.04 -5.88
N ASN A 75 10.02 -17.74 -5.80
CA ASN A 75 10.51 -16.38 -5.63
C ASN A 75 10.19 -15.50 -6.84
N LYS A 76 10.41 -16.00 -8.06
CA LYS A 76 10.02 -15.30 -9.30
C LYS A 76 8.53 -14.97 -9.33
N GLU A 77 7.66 -15.91 -8.94
CA GLU A 77 6.20 -15.70 -8.90
C GLU A 77 5.81 -14.63 -7.87
N LYS A 78 6.47 -14.59 -6.70
CA LYS A 78 6.27 -13.53 -5.71
C LYS A 78 6.69 -12.17 -6.27
N CYS A 79 7.88 -12.05 -6.86
CA CYS A 79 8.35 -10.82 -7.48
C CYS A 79 7.45 -10.38 -8.64
N ALA A 80 6.92 -11.31 -9.44
CA ALA A 80 5.97 -11.04 -10.50
C ALA A 80 4.67 -10.44 -9.96
N THR A 81 4.15 -10.99 -8.87
CA THR A 81 2.94 -10.50 -8.19
C THR A 81 3.15 -9.08 -7.65
N VAL A 82 4.30 -8.82 -7.03
CA VAL A 82 4.65 -7.48 -6.54
C VAL A 82 4.76 -6.48 -7.69
N LEU A 83 5.42 -6.85 -8.80
CA LEU A 83 5.52 -6.00 -9.98
C LEU A 83 4.15 -5.70 -10.58
N ASP A 84 3.30 -6.71 -10.76
CA ASP A 84 1.94 -6.56 -11.30
C ASP A 84 1.07 -5.64 -10.45
N ASN A 85 1.07 -5.84 -9.12
CA ASN A 85 0.33 -4.97 -8.20
C ASN A 85 0.85 -3.53 -8.23
N THR A 86 2.16 -3.35 -8.31
CA THR A 86 2.78 -2.02 -8.43
C THR A 86 2.36 -1.37 -9.75
N VAL A 87 2.42 -2.07 -10.88
CA VAL A 87 1.98 -1.53 -12.19
C VAL A 87 0.50 -1.17 -12.18
N LYS A 88 -0.37 -2.03 -11.63
CA LYS A 88 -1.82 -1.76 -11.51
C LYS A 88 -2.11 -0.53 -10.66
N THR A 89 -1.39 -0.37 -9.55
CA THR A 89 -1.53 0.80 -8.68
C THR A 89 -1.12 2.08 -9.41
N HIS A 90 -0.02 2.02 -10.17
CA HIS A 90 0.47 3.16 -10.96
C HIS A 90 -0.53 3.55 -12.03
N ALA A 91 -0.99 2.56 -12.81
CA ALA A 91 -2.01 2.76 -13.83
C ALA A 91 -3.29 3.38 -13.26
N ARG A 92 -3.74 2.94 -12.08
CA ARG A 92 -4.92 3.51 -11.42
C ARG A 92 -4.70 4.96 -10.99
N LEU A 93 -3.52 5.31 -10.49
CA LEU A 93 -3.19 6.70 -10.14
C LEU A 93 -3.10 7.60 -11.38
N VAL A 94 -2.53 7.08 -12.47
CA VAL A 94 -2.53 7.77 -13.78
C VAL A 94 -3.95 7.98 -14.28
N GLU A 95 -4.80 6.95 -14.26
CA GLU A 95 -6.21 7.04 -14.65
C GLU A 95 -6.97 8.09 -13.83
N LEU A 96 -6.72 8.14 -12.52
CA LEU A 96 -7.30 9.16 -11.63
C LEU A 96 -6.90 10.59 -12.03
N LEU A 97 -5.65 10.82 -12.43
CA LEU A 97 -5.19 12.13 -12.90
C LEU A 97 -5.71 12.49 -14.30
N SER A 98 -5.92 11.48 -15.15
CA SER A 98 -6.43 11.65 -16.51
C SER A 98 -7.96 11.79 -16.57
N THR A 99 -8.68 11.43 -15.50
CA THR A 99 -10.14 11.57 -15.44
C THR A 99 -10.53 12.98 -14.96
N PRO A 100 -11.10 13.84 -15.84
CA PRO A 100 -11.51 15.18 -15.44
C PRO A 100 -12.63 15.13 -14.38
N GLY A 101 -12.54 16.01 -13.38
CA GLY A 101 -13.56 16.15 -12.32
C GLY A 101 -13.53 15.11 -11.20
N ARG A 102 -12.65 14.09 -11.28
CA ARG A 102 -12.56 13.01 -10.28
C ARG A 102 -11.69 13.35 -9.07
N LEU A 103 -10.82 14.35 -9.19
CA LEU A 103 -9.94 14.84 -8.12
C LEU A 103 -10.20 16.33 -7.89
N LYS A 104 -10.18 16.74 -6.62
CA LYS A 104 -10.19 18.15 -6.25
C LYS A 104 -8.88 18.81 -6.70
N GLY A 105 -9.01 19.95 -7.39
CA GLY A 105 -7.90 20.75 -7.91
C GLY A 105 -7.41 21.77 -6.91
#